data_AF-A0A9E0TPW8-F1
#
_entry.id   AF-A0A9E0TPW8-F1
#
_cell.length_a   1.000
_cell.length_b   1.000
_cell.length_c   1.000
_cell.angle_alpha   90.00
_cell.angle_beta   90.00
_cell.angle_gamma   90.00
#
_symmetry.space_group_name_H-M   'P 1'
#
loop_
_entity.id
_entity.type
_entity.pdbx_description
1 polymer ?
#
loop_
_entity_poly.entity_id
_entity_poly.type
_entity_poly.pdbx_seq_one_letter_code
_entity_poly.pdbx_strand_id
1 'polypeptide(L)'
;MNWIFEHLQIVVAIIAAIAYMLKRNKPEDEAASDPGEDEERSRKIREEIRRKIAERREGGAAPATPPPVLRPQSRPALQPVDPFGGPPKAEWPTLRKKEPEPAATPPPVPQPSMAAVLERQARLAEQMKELERARAEKQRQAAEVRSAAAEQKREAAAGAAGDGRDAWLKDLRSAQGLRRAIVQREVLGPPVALR
;
A
#
# COMPACT_ATOMS: atom_id res chain seq x y z
N MET A 1 11.67 -7.88 48.10
CA MET A 1 11.31 -7.87 46.66
C MET A 1 10.05 -8.71 46.37
N ASN A 2 9.01 -8.70 47.23
CA ASN A 2 7.76 -9.46 46.98
C ASN A 2 6.51 -8.57 46.78
N TRP A 3 6.68 -7.25 46.82
CA TRP A 3 5.57 -6.30 46.70
C TRP A 3 4.79 -6.45 45.38
N ILE A 4 5.48 -6.79 44.29
CA ILE A 4 4.87 -7.01 42.96
C ILE A 4 3.95 -8.24 42.93
N PHE A 5 4.22 -9.27 43.75
CA PHE A 5 3.42 -10.50 43.80
C PHE A 5 2.18 -10.31 44.68
N GLU A 6 2.28 -9.55 45.77
CA GLU A 6 1.11 -9.15 46.59
C GLU A 6 0.14 -8.27 45.82
N HIS A 7 0.66 -7.39 44.94
CA HIS A 7 -0.15 -6.43 44.18
C HIS A 7 -0.41 -6.90 42.74
N LEU A 8 -0.19 -8.18 42.44
CA LEU A 8 -0.37 -8.72 41.08
C LEU A 8 -1.79 -8.49 40.56
N GLN A 9 -2.80 -8.60 41.43
CA GLN A 9 -4.19 -8.30 41.08
C GLN A 9 -4.39 -6.80 40.73
N ILE A 10 -3.74 -5.89 41.45
CA ILE A 10 -3.79 -4.44 41.18
C ILE A 10 -3.09 -4.13 39.85
N VAL A 11 -1.94 -4.75 39.58
CA VAL A 11 -1.21 -4.58 38.32
C VAL A 11 -2.04 -5.09 37.13
N VAL A 12 -2.70 -6.24 37.25
CA VAL A 12 -3.60 -6.77 36.21
C VAL A 12 -4.80 -5.84 36.00
N ALA A 13 -5.38 -5.31 37.07
CA ALA A 13 -6.49 -4.35 36.98
C ALA A 13 -6.07 -3.04 36.28
N ILE A 14 -4.87 -2.53 36.56
CA ILE A 14 -4.31 -1.34 35.91
C ILE A 14 -4.07 -1.61 34.41
N ILE A 15 -3.50 -2.75 34.05
CA ILE A 15 -3.29 -3.14 32.65
C ILE A 15 -4.63 -3.25 31.92
N ALA A 16 -5.64 -3.87 32.52
CA ALA A 16 -6.98 -3.98 31.95
C ALA A 16 -7.65 -2.61 31.79
N ALA A 17 -7.50 -1.72 32.78
CA ALA A 17 -8.02 -0.36 32.71
C ALA A 17 -7.34 0.46 31.60
N ILE A 18 -6.01 0.35 31.46
CA ILE A 18 -5.24 0.99 30.39
C ILE A 18 -5.66 0.44 29.01
N ALA A 19 -5.82 -0.88 28.88
CA ALA A 19 -6.30 -1.50 27.64
C ALA A 19 -7.72 -1.06 27.29
N TYR A 20 -8.61 -0.96 28.28
CA TYR A 20 -9.97 -0.44 28.10
C TYR A 20 -9.97 1.05 27.71
N MET A 21 -9.12 1.86 28.33
CA MET A 21 -8.98 3.29 27.99
C MET A 21 -8.40 3.49 26.58
N LEU A 22 -7.40 2.69 26.18
CA LEU A 22 -6.85 2.69 24.82
C LEU A 22 -7.89 2.25 23.79
N LYS A 23 -8.72 1.25 24.11
CA LYS A 23 -9.83 0.83 23.26
C LYS A 23 -10.92 1.90 23.14
N ARG A 24 -11.19 2.64 24.22
CA ARG A 24 -12.19 3.73 24.26
C ARG A 24 -11.74 5.00 23.53
N ASN A 25 -10.43 5.29 23.53
CA ASN A 25 -9.87 6.46 22.84
C ASN A 25 -9.43 6.19 21.40
N LYS A 26 -9.58 4.95 20.91
CA LYS A 26 -9.37 4.66 19.51
C LYS A 26 -10.65 5.05 18.76
N PRO A 27 -10.66 6.14 17.96
CA PRO A 27 -11.77 6.37 17.05
C PRO A 27 -11.91 5.13 16.19
N GLU A 28 -13.15 4.70 15.97
CA GLU A 28 -13.53 3.50 15.22
C GLU A 28 -13.24 3.62 13.70
N ASP A 29 -12.16 4.29 13.31
CA ASP A 29 -11.77 4.55 11.91
C ASP A 29 -10.78 3.52 11.34
N GLU A 30 -10.42 2.46 12.08
CA GLU A 30 -9.41 1.48 11.61
C GLU A 30 -9.79 0.00 11.80
N ALA A 31 -11.02 -0.33 12.17
CA ALA A 31 -11.46 -1.73 12.30
C ALA A 31 -12.59 -2.15 11.34
N ALA A 32 -13.01 -1.25 10.45
CA ALA A 32 -13.94 -1.55 9.37
C ALA A 32 -13.65 -0.66 8.15
N SER A 33 -12.46 -0.75 7.55
CA SER A 33 -12.42 -0.52 6.11
C SER A 33 -13.16 -1.68 5.48
N ASP A 34 -14.44 -1.47 5.22
CA ASP A 34 -15.23 -2.30 4.34
C ASP A 34 -14.39 -2.53 3.07
N PRO A 35 -14.12 -3.77 2.64
CA PRO A 35 -13.36 -4.04 1.42
C PRO A 35 -13.91 -3.28 0.20
N GLY A 36 -15.19 -2.87 0.23
CA GLY A 36 -15.78 -1.96 -0.75
C GLY A 36 -15.18 -0.55 -0.77
N GLU A 37 -14.90 0.07 0.39
CA GLU A 37 -14.37 1.43 0.44
C GLU A 37 -12.93 1.54 -0.07
N ASP A 38 -12.11 0.53 0.20
CA ASP A 38 -10.74 0.48 -0.32
C ASP A 38 -10.71 0.24 -1.84
N GLU A 39 -11.67 -0.52 -2.37
CA GLU A 39 -11.88 -0.66 -3.81
C GLU A 39 -12.34 0.66 -4.45
N GLU A 40 -13.25 1.38 -3.81
CA GLU A 40 -13.73 2.69 -4.29
C GLU A 40 -12.64 3.76 -4.26
N ARG A 41 -11.85 3.82 -3.18
CA ARG A 41 -10.67 4.69 -3.08
C ARG A 41 -9.65 4.34 -4.17
N SER A 42 -9.41 3.05 -4.40
CA SER A 42 -8.51 2.59 -5.47
C SER A 42 -9.02 2.95 -6.87
N ARG A 43 -10.33 2.85 -7.12
CA ARG A 43 -10.96 3.27 -8.38
C ARG A 43 -10.82 4.78 -8.58
N LYS A 44 -11.11 5.57 -7.55
CA LYS A 44 -10.98 7.04 -7.56
C LYS A 44 -9.54 7.49 -7.83
N ILE A 45 -8.56 6.84 -7.21
CA ILE A 45 -7.13 7.11 -7.43
C ILE A 45 -6.73 6.78 -8.89
N ARG A 46 -7.18 5.65 -9.44
CA ARG A 46 -6.88 5.30 -10.85
C ARG A 46 -7.48 6.30 -11.82
N GLU A 47 -8.72 6.73 -11.57
CA GLU A 47 -9.39 7.73 -12.40
C GLU A 47 -8.71 9.10 -12.30
N GLU A 48 -8.29 9.50 -11.09
CA GLU A 48 -7.54 10.74 -10.89
C GLU A 48 -6.18 10.70 -11.61
N ILE A 49 -5.43 9.60 -11.53
CA ILE A 49 -4.19 9.42 -12.29
C ILE A 49 -4.46 9.48 -13.79
N ARG A 50 -5.50 8.81 -14.27
CA ARG A 50 -5.84 8.79 -15.71
C ARG A 50 -6.23 10.18 -16.20
N ARG A 51 -7.00 10.93 -15.41
CA ARG A 51 -7.35 12.34 -15.67
C ARG A 51 -6.10 13.22 -15.67
N LYS A 52 -5.20 13.06 -14.71
CA LYS A 52 -3.97 13.86 -14.59
C LYS A 52 -2.96 13.56 -15.69
N ILE A 53 -2.94 12.31 -16.21
CA ILE A 53 -2.15 11.95 -17.40
C ILE A 53 -2.78 12.56 -18.66
N ALA A 54 -4.11 12.49 -18.80
CA ALA A 54 -4.80 13.11 -19.94
C ALA A 54 -4.61 14.64 -19.94
N GLU A 55 -4.74 15.29 -18.79
CA GLU A 55 -4.50 16.72 -18.61
C GLU A 55 -3.05 17.12 -18.91
N ARG A 56 -2.06 16.30 -18.51
CA ARG A 56 -0.66 16.50 -18.91
C ARG A 56 -0.43 16.29 -20.40
N ARG A 57 -1.19 15.38 -21.03
CA ARG A 57 -1.07 15.05 -22.45
C ARG A 57 -1.75 16.09 -23.34
N GLU A 58 -2.86 16.68 -22.90
CA GLU A 58 -3.55 17.80 -23.56
C GLU A 58 -2.85 19.15 -23.27
N GLY A 59 -2.22 19.30 -22.11
CA GLY A 59 -1.37 20.45 -21.75
C GLY A 59 0.01 20.48 -22.42
N GLY A 60 0.26 19.63 -23.43
CA GLY A 60 1.47 19.70 -24.26
C GLY A 60 2.75 19.13 -23.65
N ALA A 61 2.71 18.43 -22.52
CA ALA A 61 3.86 17.66 -22.04
C ALA A 61 3.88 16.28 -22.69
N ALA A 62 4.53 16.20 -23.85
CA ALA A 62 4.77 14.97 -24.60
C ALA A 62 5.35 13.84 -23.72
N PRO A 63 5.06 12.56 -24.01
CA PRO A 63 5.65 11.43 -23.30
C PRO A 63 7.18 11.51 -23.38
N ALA A 64 7.84 11.22 -22.25
CA ALA A 64 9.29 11.20 -22.12
C ALA A 64 9.94 10.38 -23.25
N THR A 65 10.42 11.08 -24.26
CA THR A 65 11.48 10.61 -25.15
C THR A 65 12.67 10.20 -24.27
N PRO A 66 13.32 9.05 -24.51
CA PRO A 66 14.59 8.74 -23.85
C PRO A 66 15.56 9.91 -24.06
N PRO A 67 16.41 10.24 -23.06
CA PRO A 67 17.27 11.42 -23.12
C PRO A 67 18.10 11.39 -24.41
N PRO A 68 18.11 12.47 -25.20
CA PRO A 68 18.81 12.50 -26.46
C PRO A 68 20.32 12.37 -26.19
N VAL A 69 20.93 11.36 -26.78
CA VAL A 69 22.39 11.25 -26.88
C VAL A 69 22.87 12.50 -27.62
N LEU A 70 23.59 13.39 -26.93
CA LEU A 70 24.17 14.60 -27.47
C LEU A 70 25.12 14.24 -28.62
N ARG A 71 24.66 14.35 -29.86
CA ARG A 71 25.54 14.37 -31.04
C ARG A 71 26.26 15.72 -31.08
N PRO A 72 27.59 15.76 -31.26
CA PRO A 72 28.31 17.02 -31.44
C PRO A 72 27.82 17.68 -32.74
N GLN A 73 27.22 18.87 -32.61
CA GLN A 73 26.75 19.63 -33.76
C GLN A 73 27.92 20.30 -34.47
N SER A 74 28.23 19.82 -35.67
CA SER A 74 29.06 20.49 -36.66
C SER A 74 28.30 21.72 -37.22
N ARG A 75 28.98 22.88 -37.26
CA ARG A 75 28.53 24.10 -37.96
C ARG A 75 28.27 23.82 -39.45
N PRO A 76 27.21 24.40 -40.04
CA PRO A 76 27.41 25.31 -41.20
C PRO A 76 26.41 26.50 -41.20
N ALA A 77 26.85 27.74 -41.43
CA ALA A 77 27.09 28.45 -42.71
C ALA A 77 25.82 29.06 -43.35
N LEU A 78 25.73 30.39 -43.20
CA LEU A 78 25.07 31.44 -44.01
C LEU A 78 23.61 31.25 -44.48
N GLN A 79 22.79 32.25 -44.13
CA GLN A 79 21.41 32.41 -44.56
C GLN A 79 21.34 32.94 -46.00
N PRO A 80 20.54 32.32 -46.90
CA PRO A 80 20.09 32.97 -48.13
C PRO A 80 18.94 33.93 -47.83
N VAL A 81 19.06 35.13 -48.40
CA VAL A 81 18.12 36.26 -48.37
C VAL A 81 16.79 35.88 -49.04
N ASP A 82 15.68 36.27 -48.41
CA ASP A 82 14.32 36.17 -48.95
C ASP A 82 14.09 37.23 -50.05
N PRO A 83 13.69 36.87 -51.28
CA PRO A 83 13.53 37.80 -52.41
C PRO A 83 12.25 38.64 -52.36
N PHE A 84 11.33 38.41 -51.42
CA PHE A 84 10.11 39.21 -51.30
C PHE A 84 10.24 40.27 -50.21
N GLY A 85 10.82 41.40 -50.61
CA GLY A 85 10.97 42.59 -49.79
C GLY A 85 9.65 43.09 -49.18
N GLY A 86 9.63 43.13 -47.85
CA GLY A 86 8.66 43.88 -47.07
C GLY A 86 9.39 44.75 -46.03
N PRO A 87 9.14 46.07 -45.96
CA PRO A 87 9.63 46.95 -44.88
C PRO A 87 8.54 47.20 -43.82
N PRO A 88 8.79 47.90 -42.71
CA PRO A 88 9.98 47.93 -41.85
C PRO A 88 9.64 47.69 -40.34
N LYS A 89 10.70 47.43 -39.55
CA LYS A 89 10.90 47.85 -38.14
C LYS A 89 9.69 47.77 -37.17
N ALA A 90 9.57 46.63 -36.49
CA ALA A 90 9.08 46.62 -35.11
C ALA A 90 10.29 46.51 -34.18
N GLU A 91 10.50 47.58 -33.43
CA GLU A 91 11.60 47.79 -32.51
C GLU A 91 11.37 46.88 -31.32
N TRP A 92 12.07 45.75 -31.28
CA TRP A 92 12.12 44.94 -30.08
C TRP A 92 12.76 45.81 -29.01
N PRO A 93 12.14 46.00 -27.82
CA PRO A 93 12.86 46.60 -26.71
C PRO A 93 14.07 45.70 -26.50
N THR A 94 15.25 46.25 -26.76
CA THR A 94 16.50 45.62 -26.38
C THR A 94 16.41 45.43 -24.87
N LEU A 95 15.96 44.26 -24.44
CA LEU A 95 16.45 43.64 -23.23
C LEU A 95 17.95 43.72 -23.40
N ARG A 96 18.55 44.75 -22.79
CA ARG A 96 19.98 44.79 -22.51
C ARG A 96 20.22 43.42 -21.90
N LYS A 97 20.77 42.54 -22.72
CA LYS A 97 21.43 41.33 -22.28
C LYS A 97 22.47 41.90 -21.36
N LYS A 98 22.14 42.00 -20.07
CA LYS A 98 23.10 42.24 -19.02
C LYS A 98 24.01 41.06 -19.23
N GLU A 99 25.11 41.33 -19.92
CA GLU A 99 26.20 40.39 -20.10
C GLU A 99 26.37 39.79 -18.72
N PRO A 100 26.07 38.49 -18.53
CA PRO A 100 26.19 37.91 -17.22
C PRO A 100 27.61 38.21 -16.82
N GLU A 101 27.74 39.11 -15.83
CA GLU A 101 28.97 39.40 -15.14
C GLU A 101 29.65 38.04 -14.98
N PRO A 102 30.85 37.81 -15.54
CA PRO A 102 31.41 36.49 -15.69
C PRO A 102 31.27 35.80 -14.34
N ALA A 103 30.29 34.89 -14.26
CA ALA A 103 29.85 34.38 -12.98
C ALA A 103 31.11 33.82 -12.36
N ALA A 104 31.53 34.41 -11.23
CA ALA A 104 32.71 33.97 -10.51
C ALA A 104 32.66 32.46 -10.52
N THR A 105 33.67 31.82 -11.12
CA THR A 105 33.72 30.37 -11.31
C THR A 105 33.19 29.74 -10.02
N PRO A 106 32.05 29.02 -10.07
CA PRO A 106 31.46 28.49 -8.85
C PRO A 106 32.57 27.72 -8.13
N PRO A 107 32.73 27.91 -6.81
CA PRO A 107 33.78 27.23 -6.08
C PRO A 107 33.71 25.73 -6.41
N PRO A 108 34.85 25.07 -6.65
CA PRO A 108 34.85 23.66 -6.99
C PRO A 108 34.07 22.90 -5.93
N VAL A 109 32.96 22.29 -6.33
CA VAL A 109 32.17 21.45 -5.44
C VAL A 109 33.11 20.36 -4.95
N PRO A 110 33.31 20.19 -3.63
CA PRO A 110 34.21 19.17 -3.11
C PRO A 110 33.69 17.81 -3.58
N GLN A 111 34.44 17.17 -4.48
CA GLN A 111 34.10 15.83 -4.93
C GLN A 111 34.29 14.89 -3.73
N PRO A 112 33.29 14.06 -3.39
CA PRO A 112 33.46 13.08 -2.34
C PRO A 112 34.64 12.17 -2.72
N SER A 113 35.53 11.93 -1.76
CA SER A 113 36.60 10.96 -1.96
C SER A 113 35.99 9.58 -2.26
N MET A 114 36.68 8.77 -3.06
CA MET A 114 36.24 7.40 -3.36
C MET A 114 35.95 6.60 -2.07
N ALA A 115 36.73 6.83 -1.01
CA ALA A 115 36.51 6.25 0.31
C ALA A 115 35.14 6.62 0.90
N ALA A 116 34.73 7.90 0.84
CA ALA A 116 33.43 8.35 1.34
C ALA A 116 32.25 7.76 0.53
N VAL A 117 32.44 7.53 -0.77
CA VAL A 117 31.44 6.86 -1.61
C VAL A 117 31.28 5.39 -1.22
N LEU A 118 32.39 4.68 -1.01
CA LEU A 118 32.38 3.27 -0.60
C LEU A 118 31.75 3.09 0.79
N GLU A 119 32.05 3.98 1.73
CA GLU A 119 31.44 3.96 3.07
C GLU A 119 29.93 4.18 2.99
N ARG A 120 29.47 5.13 2.15
CA ARG A 120 28.05 5.35 1.91
C ARG A 120 27.37 4.11 1.31
N GLN A 121 28.01 3.43 0.36
CA GLN A 121 27.47 2.20 -0.23
C GLN A 121 27.39 1.06 0.79
N ALA A 122 28.41 0.89 1.63
CA ALA A 122 28.41 -0.10 2.70
C ALA A 122 27.25 0.15 3.69
N ARG A 123 27.06 1.40 4.12
CA ARG A 123 25.98 1.79 5.02
C ARG A 123 24.59 1.52 4.42
N LEU A 124 24.40 1.80 3.13
CA LEU A 124 23.14 1.48 2.43
C LEU A 124 22.91 -0.02 2.35
N ALA A 125 23.95 -0.82 2.08
CA ALA A 125 23.84 -2.27 2.04
C ALA A 125 23.47 -2.86 3.41
N GLU A 126 24.01 -2.32 4.50
CA GLU A 126 23.64 -2.71 5.86
C GLU A 126 22.19 -2.36 6.19
N GLN A 127 21.74 -1.15 5.83
CA GLN A 127 20.34 -0.74 6.00
C GLN A 127 19.37 -1.66 5.23
N MET A 128 19.73 -2.06 4.01
CA MET A 128 18.92 -3.00 3.23
C MET A 128 18.84 -4.38 3.90
N LYS A 129 19.96 -4.91 4.40
CA LYS A 129 19.99 -6.19 5.11
C LYS A 129 19.16 -6.15 6.39
N GLU A 130 19.19 -5.05 7.14
CA GLU A 130 18.41 -4.88 8.35
C GLU A 130 16.90 -4.84 8.04
N LEU A 131 16.49 -4.08 7.02
CA LEU A 131 15.09 -4.03 6.58
C LEU A 131 14.59 -5.39 6.07
N GLU A 132 15.43 -6.15 5.36
CA GLU A 132 15.09 -7.50 4.92
C GLU A 132 14.87 -8.45 6.10
N ARG A 133 15.74 -8.41 7.11
CA ARG A 133 15.57 -9.21 8.35
C ARG A 133 14.28 -8.84 9.07
N ALA A 134 14.01 -7.55 9.24
CA ALA A 134 12.78 -7.07 9.87
C ALA A 134 11.53 -7.49 9.09
N ARG A 135 11.57 -7.47 7.75
CA ARG A 135 10.47 -7.97 6.90
C ARG A 135 10.27 -9.47 7.05
N ALA A 136 11.35 -10.24 7.07
CA ALA A 136 11.28 -11.70 7.24
C ALA A 136 10.68 -12.09 8.59
N GLU A 137 11.05 -11.40 9.68
CA GLU A 137 10.49 -11.62 11.01
C GLU A 137 8.99 -11.30 11.07
N LYS A 138 8.58 -10.15 10.54
CA LYS A 138 7.16 -9.78 10.45
C LYS A 138 6.36 -10.76 9.60
N GLN A 139 6.93 -11.25 8.50
CA GLN A 139 6.28 -12.25 7.66
C GLN A 139 6.11 -13.58 8.38
N ARG A 140 7.09 -14.01 9.19
CA ARG A 140 6.98 -15.20 10.04
C ARG A 140 5.89 -15.05 11.09
N GLN A 141 5.85 -13.92 11.79
CA GLN A 141 4.80 -13.62 12.77
C GLN A 141 3.41 -13.61 12.13
N ALA A 142 3.27 -12.99 10.95
CA ALA A 142 2.00 -12.98 10.22
C ALA A 142 1.57 -14.39 9.76
N ALA A 143 2.53 -15.22 9.35
CA ALA A 143 2.26 -16.61 8.98
C ALA A 143 1.80 -17.43 10.20
N GLU A 144 2.43 -17.24 11.35
CA GLU A 144 2.07 -17.91 12.62
C GLU A 144 0.67 -17.51 13.11
N VAL A 145 0.35 -16.21 13.09
CA VAL A 145 -1.00 -15.73 13.44
C VAL A 145 -2.04 -16.29 12.47
N ARG A 146 -1.72 -16.35 11.17
CA ARG A 146 -2.62 -16.92 10.16
C ARG A 146 -2.83 -18.42 10.38
N SER A 147 -1.79 -19.19 10.69
CA SER A 147 -1.94 -20.62 10.99
C SER A 147 -2.75 -20.85 12.27
N ALA A 148 -2.46 -20.10 13.34
CA ALA A 148 -3.23 -20.19 14.58
C ALA A 148 -4.71 -19.83 14.39
N ALA A 149 -5.01 -18.77 13.62
CA ALA A 149 -6.38 -18.40 13.29
C ALA A 149 -7.08 -19.48 12.43
N ALA A 150 -6.35 -20.12 11.50
CA ALA A 150 -6.89 -21.21 10.70
C ALA A 150 -7.20 -22.46 11.53
N GLU A 151 -6.36 -22.79 12.52
CA GLU A 151 -6.59 -23.89 13.47
C GLU A 151 -7.80 -23.62 14.35
N GLN A 152 -7.89 -22.44 14.97
CA GLN A 152 -9.07 -22.04 15.76
C GLN A 152 -10.36 -22.12 14.95
N LYS A 153 -10.35 -21.69 13.69
CA LYS A 153 -11.51 -21.78 12.81
C LYS A 153 -11.89 -23.23 12.50
N ARG A 154 -10.91 -24.13 12.33
CA ARG A 154 -11.16 -25.56 12.12
C ARG A 154 -11.76 -26.21 13.36
N GLU A 155 -11.23 -25.91 14.55
CA GLU A 155 -11.77 -26.41 15.81
C GLU A 155 -13.19 -25.91 16.07
N ALA A 156 -13.45 -24.62 15.86
CA ALA A 156 -14.79 -24.05 15.98
C ALA A 156 -15.78 -24.70 15.00
N ALA A 157 -15.36 -24.93 13.75
CA ALA A 157 -16.20 -25.61 12.76
C ALA A 157 -16.46 -27.08 13.13
N ALA A 158 -15.46 -27.79 13.67
CA ALA A 158 -15.60 -29.17 14.12
C ALA A 158 -16.56 -29.28 15.32
N GLY A 159 -16.46 -28.35 16.29
CA GLY A 159 -17.37 -28.27 17.43
C GLY A 159 -18.82 -27.99 17.00
N ALA A 160 -19.02 -26.98 16.14
CA ALA A 160 -20.36 -26.63 15.64
C ALA A 160 -21.01 -27.77 14.84
N ALA A 161 -20.23 -28.51 14.04
CA ALA A 161 -20.74 -29.67 13.30
C ALA A 161 -21.12 -30.84 14.23
N GLY A 162 -20.36 -31.05 15.31
CA GLY A 162 -20.67 -32.06 16.33
C GLY A 162 -21.97 -31.76 17.08
N ASP A 163 -22.11 -30.54 17.60
CA ASP A 163 -23.29 -30.12 18.37
C ASP A 163 -24.57 -30.16 17.54
N GLY A 164 -24.52 -29.71 16.28
CA GLY A 164 -25.66 -29.77 15.38
C GLY A 164 -26.12 -31.20 15.09
N ARG A 165 -25.17 -32.13 14.92
CA ARG A 165 -25.47 -33.54 14.67
C ARG A 165 -26.12 -34.20 15.89
N ASP A 166 -25.60 -33.95 17.08
CA ASP A 166 -26.16 -34.52 18.32
C ASP A 166 -27.54 -33.97 18.64
N ALA A 167 -27.77 -32.67 18.42
CA ALA A 167 -29.10 -32.07 18.55
C ALA A 167 -30.09 -32.70 17.56
N TRP A 168 -29.67 -32.91 16.31
CA TRP A 168 -30.51 -33.55 15.28
C TRP A 168 -30.80 -35.02 15.61
N LEU A 169 -29.81 -35.79 16.07
CA LEU A 169 -30.00 -37.18 16.51
C LEU A 169 -30.95 -37.27 17.71
N LYS A 170 -30.89 -36.31 18.64
CA LYS A 170 -31.85 -36.21 19.76
C LYS A 170 -33.27 -35.94 19.25
N ASP A 171 -33.43 -35.06 18.27
CA ASP A 171 -34.75 -34.75 17.69
C ASP A 171 -35.38 -35.97 17.00
N LEU A 172 -34.57 -36.75 16.26
CA LEU A 172 -35.02 -37.97 15.58
C LEU A 172 -35.46 -39.11 16.51
N ARG A 173 -35.02 -39.11 17.78
CA ARG A 173 -35.50 -40.09 18.76
C ARG A 173 -36.96 -39.87 19.14
N SER A 174 -37.53 -38.71 18.84
CA SER A 174 -38.94 -38.41 19.06
C SER A 174 -39.79 -38.79 17.85
N ALA A 175 -41.00 -39.31 18.09
CA ALA A 175 -41.95 -39.65 17.02
C ALA A 175 -42.40 -38.42 16.19
N GLN A 176 -42.31 -37.21 16.77
CA GLN A 176 -42.59 -35.95 16.06
C GLN A 176 -41.41 -35.54 15.17
N GLY A 177 -40.17 -35.63 15.67
CA GLY A 177 -38.97 -35.32 14.90
C GLY A 177 -38.78 -36.25 13.69
N LEU A 178 -39.06 -37.56 13.86
CA LEU A 178 -39.03 -38.51 12.75
C LEU A 178 -40.04 -38.16 11.65
N ARG A 179 -41.28 -37.81 12.02
CA ARG A 179 -42.31 -37.37 11.07
C ARG A 179 -41.87 -36.11 10.32
N ARG A 180 -41.31 -35.13 11.02
CA ARG A 180 -40.75 -33.91 10.41
C ARG A 180 -39.66 -34.23 9.39
N ALA A 181 -38.72 -35.09 9.76
CA ALA A 181 -37.60 -35.47 8.88
C ALA A 181 -38.08 -36.19 7.61
N ILE A 182 -39.08 -37.06 7.72
CA ILE A 182 -39.70 -37.72 6.57
C ILE A 182 -40.38 -36.68 5.67
N VAL A 183 -41.25 -35.82 6.21
CA VAL A 183 -41.93 -34.77 5.42
C VAL A 183 -40.90 -33.86 4.73
N GLN A 184 -39.85 -33.48 5.44
CA GLN A 184 -38.81 -32.62 4.91
C GLN A 184 -38.04 -33.29 3.75
N ARG A 185 -37.79 -34.60 3.82
CA ARG A 185 -37.22 -35.38 2.71
C ARG A 185 -38.16 -35.48 1.52
N GLU A 186 -39.46 -35.64 1.73
CA GLU A 186 -40.44 -35.71 0.64
C GLU A 186 -40.64 -34.35 -0.05
N VAL A 187 -40.63 -33.25 0.71
CA VAL A 187 -40.85 -31.89 0.17
C VAL A 187 -39.59 -31.30 -0.46
N LEU A 188 -38.43 -31.47 0.18
CA LEU A 188 -37.16 -30.85 -0.26
C LEU A 188 -36.24 -31.83 -1.02
N GLY A 189 -36.59 -33.12 -1.06
CA GLY A 189 -35.75 -34.18 -1.62
C GLY A 189 -34.64 -34.64 -0.66
N PRO A 190 -33.76 -35.57 -1.12
CA PRO A 190 -32.62 -36.01 -0.31
C PRO A 190 -31.66 -34.83 -0.05
N PRO A 191 -31.18 -34.68 1.21
CA PRO A 191 -30.31 -33.57 1.58
C PRO A 191 -29.04 -33.56 0.73
N VAL A 192 -28.56 -32.36 0.40
CA VAL A 192 -27.43 -32.15 -0.51
C VAL A 192 -26.17 -32.89 -0.05
N ALA A 193 -25.98 -33.07 1.25
CA ALA A 193 -24.85 -33.81 1.83
C ALA A 193 -24.88 -35.33 1.55
N LEU A 194 -25.99 -35.87 1.04
CA LEU A 194 -26.12 -37.29 0.63
C LEU A 194 -26.08 -37.48 -0.89
N ARG A 195 -25.76 -36.42 -1.67
CA ARG A 195 -25.59 -36.48 -3.12
C ARG A 195 -24.12 -36.62 -3.50
#